data_AF-A0A269THP2-F1
#
_entry.id   AF-A0A269THP2-F1
#
_cell.length_a   1.000
_cell.length_b   1.000
_cell.length_c   1.000
_cell.angle_alpha   90.00
_cell.angle_beta   90.00
_cell.angle_gamma   90.00
#
_symmetry.space_group_name_H-M   'P 1'
#
loop_
_entity.id
_entity.type
_entity.pdbx_description
1 polymer ?
#
loop_
_entity_poly.entity_id
_entity_poly.type
_entity_poly.pdbx_seq_one_letter_code
_entity_poly.pdbx_strand_id
1 'polypeptide(L)'
;MSQWHIQKYKKYRKVFFVLSSSLITSSVGVLIACSKNEVIYKKEIPLETPKVVIKQFPRPLVKGAEVYSKLTKANNDPYVQINLYGYNFFTFGNWYPVYESFENFNWRNILVRNVSDGKTSDPDINIGNGGGSLKVGKEGTPRQKKIRDTWTFFANKPHWIYSKSKVYNSLDKEQKNSRYLVDALEQEDEPDYQKFISIIKSENDLKMSLRLSDNDQKLYDEYLLKFFDFKNSKNILELRHKFLPWSNTFNFESIKDKLNFNKYDYLFIKDISQYFRFNQSSDYLLEGWLEISKYKIDEITKTIYVDWNIAPTIPEGISSSADSVIPTSLPKRFHSFFIPVEKGKISDFNVYDWNMKHFE
;
A
#
# COMPACT_ATOMS: atom_id res chain seq x y z
N MET A 1 31.88 70.54 -7.90
CA MET A 1 32.29 69.12 -7.90
C MET A 1 31.59 68.44 -9.07
N SER A 2 32.31 68.29 -10.20
CA SER A 2 32.82 67.00 -10.70
C SER A 2 31.69 66.03 -11.09
N GLN A 3 31.16 66.13 -12.31
CA GLN A 3 31.60 65.45 -13.55
C GLN A 3 31.50 63.91 -13.56
N TRP A 4 30.59 63.44 -14.41
CA TRP A 4 30.71 62.41 -15.46
C TRP A 4 30.95 60.91 -15.11
N HIS A 5 30.00 60.11 -15.60
CA HIS A 5 30.08 58.79 -16.28
C HIS A 5 30.77 57.62 -15.55
N ILE A 6 30.28 56.37 -15.64
CA ILE A 6 30.25 55.54 -16.85
C ILE A 6 29.22 54.40 -16.66
N GLN A 7 28.23 54.32 -17.56
CA GLN A 7 27.57 53.06 -17.92
C GLN A 7 28.55 52.22 -18.76
N LYS A 8 28.71 50.94 -18.45
CA LYS A 8 29.25 49.95 -19.40
C LYS A 8 28.27 48.80 -19.61
N TYR A 9 27.78 48.81 -20.84
CA TYR A 9 26.99 47.80 -21.52
C TYR A 9 27.90 46.75 -22.19
N LYS A 10 27.29 45.65 -22.66
CA LYS A 10 27.77 44.55 -23.55
C LYS A 10 28.08 43.23 -22.79
N LYS A 11 27.74 42.05 -23.30
CA LYS A 11 27.49 41.64 -24.70
C LYS A 11 26.66 40.36 -24.75
N TYR A 12 25.56 40.40 -25.50
CA TYR A 12 24.86 39.21 -26.00
C TYR A 12 25.80 38.33 -26.82
N ARG A 13 25.80 37.01 -26.57
CA ARG A 13 26.36 36.02 -27.50
C ARG A 13 25.22 35.10 -27.95
N LYS A 14 24.68 35.43 -29.13
CA LYS A 14 23.84 34.54 -29.93
C LYS A 14 24.71 33.34 -30.33
N VAL A 15 24.31 32.14 -29.93
CA VAL A 15 24.76 30.90 -30.58
C VAL A 15 23.54 30.37 -31.31
N PHE A 16 23.54 30.61 -32.62
CA PHE A 16 22.80 29.81 -33.58
C PHE A 16 23.43 28.42 -33.58
N PHE A 17 22.64 27.38 -33.31
CA PHE A 17 22.93 26.06 -33.87
C PHE A 17 21.68 25.51 -34.52
N VAL A 18 21.95 24.94 -35.69
CA VAL A 18 21.08 24.63 -36.80
C VAL A 18 20.18 23.44 -36.49
N LEU A 19 18.95 23.52 -37.01
CA LEU A 19 18.02 22.42 -37.18
C LEU A 19 18.69 21.19 -37.81
N SER A 20 18.48 20.01 -37.20
CA SER A 20 18.31 18.82 -38.02
C SER A 20 17.19 17.96 -37.42
N SER A 21 16.16 17.84 -38.23
CA SER A 21 15.01 16.96 -38.10
C SER A 21 15.44 15.50 -38.01
N SER A 22 14.94 14.78 -37.02
CA SER A 22 14.81 13.32 -37.05
C SER A 22 13.58 12.94 -36.24
N LEU A 23 12.41 13.06 -36.88
CA LEU A 23 11.21 12.34 -36.46
C LEU A 23 11.50 10.85 -36.65
N ILE A 24 11.97 10.19 -35.60
CA ILE A 24 11.91 8.73 -35.51
C ILE A 24 10.69 8.44 -34.64
N THR A 25 9.54 8.35 -35.30
CA THR A 25 8.36 7.67 -34.77
C THR A 25 8.67 6.18 -34.72
N SER A 26 9.27 5.71 -33.63
CA SER A 26 9.29 4.30 -33.29
C SER A 26 7.88 3.87 -32.87
N SER A 27 7.06 3.61 -33.89
CA SER A 27 5.87 2.80 -33.75
C SER A 27 6.31 1.42 -33.29
N VAL A 28 6.15 1.15 -31.99
CA VAL A 28 6.18 -0.23 -31.48
C VAL A 28 4.94 -0.90 -32.06
N GLY A 29 5.12 -1.53 -33.22
CA GLY A 29 4.15 -2.44 -33.77
C GLY A 29 3.93 -3.55 -32.76
N VAL A 30 2.73 -3.60 -32.19
CA VAL A 30 2.23 -4.77 -31.49
C VAL A 30 2.19 -5.89 -32.52
N LEU A 31 3.18 -6.79 -32.48
CA LEU A 31 3.12 -8.05 -33.20
C LEU A 31 2.05 -8.91 -32.53
N ILE A 32 0.81 -8.76 -33.00
CA ILE A 32 -0.22 -9.77 -32.85
C ILE A 32 0.18 -10.91 -33.78
N ALA A 33 0.73 -11.98 -33.23
CA ALA A 33 0.90 -13.23 -33.94
C ALA A 33 -0.48 -13.88 -34.14
N CYS A 34 -1.19 -13.46 -35.19
CA CYS A 34 -2.27 -14.23 -35.78
C CYS A 34 -1.65 -15.37 -36.59
N SER A 35 -1.52 -16.54 -35.97
CA SER A 35 -1.29 -17.79 -36.70
C SER A 35 -2.54 -18.13 -37.51
N LYS A 36 -2.44 -18.10 -38.84
CA LYS A 36 -3.34 -18.78 -39.77
C LYS A 36 -2.50 -19.60 -40.76
N ASN A 37 -2.82 -20.88 -40.83
CA ASN A 37 -2.92 -21.72 -42.03
C ASN A 37 -3.75 -22.94 -41.59
N GLU A 38 -5.03 -23.03 -42.00
CA GLU A 38 -5.52 -23.84 -43.15
C GLU A 38 -5.01 -25.29 -43.09
N VAL A 39 -5.88 -26.30 -43.03
CA VAL A 39 -6.56 -26.89 -44.20
C VAL A 39 -7.92 -27.52 -43.84
N ILE A 40 -8.81 -27.41 -44.84
CA ILE A 40 -10.17 -27.93 -45.01
C ILE A 40 -10.21 -29.46 -45.00
N TYR A 41 -11.13 -30.04 -44.21
CA TYR A 41 -11.87 -31.25 -44.61
C TYR A 41 -13.36 -31.04 -44.31
N LYS A 42 -14.17 -30.96 -45.38
CA LYS A 42 -15.63 -31.08 -45.30
C LYS A 42 -15.97 -32.45 -44.74
N LYS A 43 -16.66 -32.48 -43.60
CA LYS A 43 -17.49 -33.62 -43.19
C LYS A 43 -18.78 -33.07 -42.62
N GLU A 44 -19.87 -33.68 -43.06
CA GLU A 44 -21.25 -33.25 -42.86
C GLU A 44 -21.61 -33.10 -41.37
N ILE A 45 -22.40 -32.06 -41.12
CA ILE A 45 -22.85 -31.58 -39.81
C ILE A 45 -23.91 -32.55 -39.25
N PRO A 46 -23.69 -33.22 -38.11
CA PRO A 46 -24.79 -33.45 -37.19
C PRO A 46 -25.11 -32.09 -36.55
N LEU A 47 -26.39 -31.73 -36.48
CA LEU A 47 -26.85 -30.50 -35.82
C LEU A 47 -26.56 -30.58 -34.32
N GLU A 48 -25.30 -30.38 -33.93
CA GLU A 48 -24.91 -30.18 -32.55
C GLU A 48 -25.44 -28.80 -32.17
N THR A 49 -26.46 -28.78 -31.31
CA THR A 49 -26.82 -27.61 -30.50
C THR A 49 -25.53 -26.93 -30.08
N PRO A 50 -25.36 -25.61 -30.30
CA PRO A 50 -24.14 -24.92 -29.94
C PRO A 50 -23.85 -25.26 -28.49
N LYS A 51 -22.78 -26.02 -28.25
CA LYS A 51 -22.21 -26.14 -26.92
C LYS A 51 -21.89 -24.71 -26.55
N VAL A 52 -22.77 -24.13 -25.74
CA VAL A 52 -22.51 -22.89 -25.03
C VAL A 52 -21.17 -23.15 -24.38
N VAL A 53 -20.12 -22.52 -24.93
CA VAL A 53 -18.87 -22.40 -24.23
C VAL A 53 -19.25 -21.52 -23.06
N ILE A 54 -19.65 -22.16 -21.95
CA ILE A 54 -19.72 -21.50 -20.67
C ILE A 54 -18.31 -20.99 -20.50
N LYS A 55 -18.09 -19.69 -20.76
CA LYS A 55 -16.88 -18.99 -20.34
C LYS A 55 -16.74 -19.40 -18.88
N GLN A 56 -15.79 -20.27 -18.57
CA GLN A 56 -15.55 -20.66 -17.20
C GLN A 56 -15.30 -19.34 -16.48
N PHE A 57 -16.24 -18.94 -15.64
CA PHE A 57 -16.05 -17.76 -14.83
C PHE A 57 -14.74 -17.98 -14.07
N PRO A 58 -13.85 -16.98 -14.03
CA PRO A 58 -12.60 -17.11 -13.31
C PRO A 58 -12.90 -17.58 -11.89
N ARG A 59 -12.06 -18.45 -11.31
CA ARG A 59 -12.24 -18.85 -9.91
C ARG A 59 -11.99 -17.64 -9.00
N PRO A 60 -12.64 -17.55 -7.83
CA PRO A 60 -12.32 -16.54 -6.84
C PRO A 60 -10.83 -16.54 -6.50
N LEU A 61 -10.27 -15.36 -6.26
CA LEU A 61 -8.92 -15.19 -5.74
C LEU A 61 -8.82 -15.86 -4.38
N VAL A 62 -7.84 -16.74 -4.26
CA VAL A 62 -7.41 -17.29 -2.98
C VAL A 62 -6.19 -16.52 -2.47
N LYS A 63 -5.25 -16.23 -3.37
CA LYS A 63 -3.97 -15.61 -3.07
C LYS A 63 -3.35 -15.03 -4.36
N GLY A 64 -2.68 -13.89 -4.28
CA GLY A 64 -2.02 -13.28 -5.44
C GLY A 64 -1.25 -12.02 -5.08
N ALA A 65 -0.10 -11.80 -5.71
CA ALA A 65 0.74 -10.62 -5.54
C ALA A 65 1.19 -10.16 -6.93
N GLU A 66 0.98 -8.88 -7.24
CA GLU A 66 1.30 -8.33 -8.56
C GLU A 66 1.64 -6.85 -8.46
N VAL A 67 2.44 -6.35 -9.41
CA VAL A 67 2.85 -4.95 -9.49
C VAL A 67 2.45 -4.33 -10.83
N TYR A 68 1.70 -3.24 -10.77
CA TYR A 68 1.10 -2.58 -11.92
C TYR A 68 1.72 -1.20 -12.13
N SER A 69 2.01 -0.85 -13.38
CA SER A 69 2.28 0.53 -13.78
C SER A 69 0.95 1.11 -14.26
N LYS A 70 0.46 2.16 -13.59
CA LYS A 70 -0.85 2.75 -13.85
C LYS A 70 -0.72 4.24 -14.13
N LEU A 71 -1.77 4.78 -14.74
CA LEU A 71 -1.96 6.21 -14.93
C LEU A 71 -3.20 6.64 -14.15
N THR A 72 -3.16 7.83 -13.54
CA THR A 72 -4.34 8.41 -12.89
C THR A 72 -5.41 8.72 -13.93
N LYS A 73 -6.68 8.58 -13.55
CA LYS A 73 -7.80 8.85 -14.48
C LYS A 73 -7.95 10.34 -14.79
N ALA A 74 -7.66 11.22 -13.84
CA ALA A 74 -7.91 12.64 -13.97
C ALA A 74 -6.92 13.36 -14.90
N ASN A 75 -5.64 12.97 -14.86
CA ASN A 75 -4.57 13.69 -15.54
C ASN A 75 -3.49 12.79 -16.17
N ASN A 76 -3.67 11.47 -16.18
CA ASN A 76 -2.71 10.51 -16.71
C ASN A 76 -1.32 10.58 -16.06
N ASP A 77 -1.26 10.97 -14.79
CA ASP A 77 -0.02 10.96 -14.02
C ASP A 77 0.39 9.51 -13.69
N PRO A 78 1.67 9.14 -13.87
CA PRO A 78 2.11 7.77 -13.65
C PRO A 78 2.28 7.44 -12.18
N TYR A 79 1.90 6.22 -11.78
CA TYR A 79 2.24 5.65 -10.48
C TYR A 79 2.44 4.14 -10.60
N VAL A 80 3.12 3.55 -9.61
CA VAL A 80 3.24 2.09 -9.52
C VAL A 80 2.42 1.60 -8.34
N GLN A 81 1.66 0.55 -8.53
CA GLN A 81 0.77 -0.03 -7.53
C GLN A 81 1.12 -1.49 -7.28
N ILE A 82 1.35 -1.85 -6.01
CA ILE A 82 1.46 -3.23 -5.55
C ILE A 82 0.09 -3.66 -5.02
N ASN A 83 -0.38 -4.82 -5.47
CA ASN A 83 -1.58 -5.46 -4.95
C ASN A 83 -1.22 -6.80 -4.33
N LEU A 84 -1.59 -6.98 -3.06
CA LEU A 84 -1.48 -8.24 -2.34
C LEU A 84 -2.87 -8.74 -1.96
N TYR A 85 -3.16 -10.01 -2.24
CA TYR A 85 -4.36 -10.70 -1.82
C TYR A 85 -4.01 -12.02 -1.13
N GLY A 86 -4.60 -12.30 0.04
CA GLY A 86 -4.38 -13.53 0.80
C GLY A 86 -3.04 -13.61 1.55
N TYR A 87 -2.33 -12.48 1.68
CA TYR A 87 -1.07 -12.35 2.43
C TYR A 87 -1.26 -11.61 3.76
N ASN A 88 -2.28 -12.01 4.53
CA ASN A 88 -2.76 -11.29 5.72
C ASN A 88 -1.72 -11.13 6.84
N PHE A 89 -0.56 -11.79 6.74
CA PHE A 89 0.50 -11.77 7.74
C PHE A 89 1.74 -10.98 7.29
N PHE A 90 1.73 -10.47 6.07
CA PHE A 90 2.81 -9.67 5.50
C PHE A 90 2.36 -8.22 5.30
N THR A 91 3.27 -7.29 5.62
CA THR A 91 3.13 -5.85 5.44
C THR A 91 4.50 -5.24 5.13
N PHE A 92 4.53 -4.19 4.33
CA PHE A 92 5.74 -3.40 4.16
C PHE A 92 6.02 -2.53 5.39
N GLY A 93 4.98 -2.01 6.05
CA GLY A 93 5.06 -1.36 7.36
C GLY A 93 5.04 -2.35 8.54
N ASN A 94 5.36 -1.91 9.75
CA ASN A 94 5.21 -2.76 10.95
C ASN A 94 3.75 -2.81 11.45
N TRP A 95 2.92 -1.85 11.04
CA TRP A 95 1.55 -1.68 11.51
C TRP A 95 0.57 -1.72 10.34
N TYR A 96 -0.68 -2.08 10.61
CA TYR A 96 -1.75 -2.03 9.62
C TYR A 96 -2.44 -0.65 9.68
N PRO A 97 -2.35 0.19 8.63
CA PRO A 97 -3.14 1.41 8.56
C PRO A 97 -4.64 1.06 8.56
N VAL A 98 -5.41 1.73 9.42
CA VAL A 98 -6.85 1.52 9.55
C VAL A 98 -7.56 2.68 8.86
N TYR A 99 -7.61 2.62 7.53
CA TYR A 99 -8.29 3.63 6.71
C TYR A 99 -9.81 3.45 6.75
N GLU A 100 -10.44 3.95 7.82
CA GLU A 100 -11.87 4.24 7.92
C GLU A 100 -12.12 5.45 8.83
N SER A 101 -13.25 6.15 8.63
CA SER A 101 -13.68 7.21 9.53
C SER A 101 -14.07 6.64 10.89
N PHE A 102 -13.84 7.42 11.96
CA PHE A 102 -14.17 7.10 13.35
C PHE A 102 -15.60 6.57 13.55
N GLU A 103 -16.54 6.98 12.69
CA GLU A 103 -17.97 6.63 12.78
C GLU A 103 -18.25 5.15 12.51
N ASN A 104 -17.39 4.46 11.74
CA ASN A 104 -17.56 3.03 11.43
C ASN A 104 -17.11 2.10 12.57
N PHE A 105 -16.43 2.63 13.59
CA PHE A 105 -15.94 1.85 14.73
C PHE A 105 -17.02 1.57 15.79
N ASN A 106 -18.18 2.22 15.67
CA ASN A 106 -19.28 2.23 16.66
C ASN A 106 -19.98 0.88 16.88
N TRP A 107 -19.58 -0.18 16.17
CA TRP A 107 -20.13 -1.53 16.35
C TRP A 107 -19.14 -2.50 17.02
N ARG A 108 -17.95 -2.03 17.43
CA ARG A 108 -16.95 -2.87 18.08
C ARG A 108 -16.38 -2.24 19.34
N ASN A 109 -16.06 -3.11 20.31
CA ASN A 109 -15.21 -2.75 21.43
C ASN A 109 -13.77 -2.82 20.96
N ILE A 110 -13.26 -1.69 20.46
CA ILE A 110 -11.86 -1.56 20.04
C ILE A 110 -11.16 -0.64 21.02
N LEU A 111 -10.05 -1.12 21.57
CA LEU A 111 -9.20 -0.35 22.45
C LEU A 111 -8.25 0.52 21.63
N VAL A 112 -8.26 1.83 21.89
CA VAL A 112 -7.26 2.76 21.37
C VAL A 112 -6.31 3.14 22.50
N ARG A 113 -5.03 2.79 22.35
CA ARG A 113 -3.97 3.09 23.31
C ARG A 113 -3.10 4.23 22.82
N ASN A 114 -2.67 5.08 23.75
CA ASN A 114 -1.83 6.23 23.45
C ASN A 114 -0.42 6.05 24.04
N VAL A 115 0.60 6.59 23.37
CA VAL A 115 1.97 6.70 23.90
C VAL A 115 2.00 7.33 25.30
N SER A 116 1.13 8.32 25.52
CA SER A 116 1.02 9.08 26.77
C SER A 116 0.29 8.35 27.90
N ASP A 117 -0.32 7.19 27.64
CA ASP A 117 -1.16 6.55 28.64
C ASP A 117 -0.34 6.02 29.81
N GLY A 118 0.92 5.61 29.60
CA GLY A 118 1.88 5.22 30.66
C GLY A 118 1.34 4.18 31.66
N LYS A 119 0.25 3.52 31.30
CA LYS A 119 -0.56 2.66 32.17
C LYS A 119 -0.47 1.23 31.68
N THR A 120 -0.36 0.32 32.64
CA THR A 120 -0.42 -1.13 32.45
C THR A 120 -1.84 -1.67 32.49
N SER A 121 -2.85 -0.87 32.86
CA SER A 121 -4.25 -1.31 32.91
C SER A 121 -5.06 -0.76 31.74
N ASP A 122 -5.86 -1.63 31.12
CA ASP A 122 -6.80 -1.25 30.07
C ASP A 122 -7.92 -0.40 30.69
N PRO A 123 -8.49 0.58 29.95
CA PRO A 123 -9.71 1.24 30.37
C PRO A 123 -10.83 0.19 30.52
N ASP A 124 -11.63 0.29 31.59
CA ASP A 124 -12.71 -0.65 31.87
C ASP A 124 -13.65 -0.78 30.66
N ILE A 125 -13.70 -1.97 30.05
CA ILE A 125 -14.57 -2.27 28.91
C ILE A 125 -15.89 -2.83 29.48
N ASN A 126 -16.93 -1.99 29.53
CA ASN A 126 -18.28 -2.46 29.84
C ASN A 126 -18.88 -3.12 28.60
N ILE A 127 -18.75 -4.45 28.51
CA ILE A 127 -19.23 -5.28 27.39
C ILE A 127 -20.78 -5.35 27.35
N GLY A 128 -21.46 -4.96 28.44
CA GLY A 128 -22.91 -5.19 28.64
C GLY A 128 -23.88 -4.26 27.91
N ASN A 129 -23.43 -3.14 27.34
CA ASN A 129 -24.31 -2.23 26.60
C ASN A 129 -24.06 -2.45 25.11
N GLY A 130 -25.02 -3.09 24.42
CA GLY A 130 -24.94 -3.58 23.03
C GLY A 130 -24.77 -2.52 21.92
N GLY A 131 -23.82 -1.61 22.07
CA GLY A 131 -23.28 -0.75 21.03
C GLY A 131 -21.77 -0.70 21.21
N GLY A 132 -21.01 -0.86 20.12
CA GLY A 132 -19.56 -0.75 20.19
C GLY A 132 -19.17 0.64 20.65
N SER A 133 -18.38 0.74 21.71
CA SER A 133 -17.78 2.01 22.10
C SER A 133 -16.30 1.97 21.77
N LEU A 134 -15.85 2.87 20.88
CA LEU A 134 -14.44 3.19 20.74
C LEU A 134 -14.01 3.87 22.05
N LYS A 135 -13.24 3.18 22.88
CA LYS A 135 -12.67 3.78 24.08
C LYS A 135 -11.25 4.20 23.78
N VAL A 136 -11.11 5.50 23.53
CA VAL A 136 -9.81 6.17 23.60
C VAL A 136 -9.41 6.23 25.06
N GLY A 137 -8.13 5.95 25.37
CA GLY A 137 -7.55 6.07 26.71
C GLY A 137 -7.64 7.49 27.29
N LYS A 138 -6.54 8.05 27.80
CA LYS A 138 -6.58 9.47 28.20
C LYS A 138 -6.83 10.37 26.99
N GLU A 139 -7.35 11.57 27.23
CA GLU A 139 -7.45 12.58 26.19
C GLU A 139 -6.06 12.80 25.56
N GLY A 140 -5.97 12.65 24.23
CA GLY A 140 -4.71 12.81 23.51
C GLY A 140 -4.20 14.26 23.59
N THR A 141 -2.89 14.42 23.57
CA THR A 141 -2.26 15.74 23.39
C THR A 141 -2.72 16.41 22.09
N PRO A 142 -2.62 17.74 21.93
CA PRO A 142 -2.93 18.42 20.67
C PRO A 142 -2.19 17.83 19.46
N ARG A 143 -0.93 17.42 19.65
CA ARG A 143 -0.12 16.74 18.63
C ARG A 143 -0.77 15.40 18.21
N GLN A 144 -1.20 14.60 19.18
CA GLN A 144 -1.87 13.32 18.90
C GLN A 144 -3.20 13.51 18.18
N LYS A 145 -4.00 14.50 18.58
CA LYS A 145 -5.26 14.83 17.89
C LYS A 145 -4.99 15.17 16.41
N LYS A 146 -4.08 16.10 16.14
CA LYS A 146 -3.66 16.46 14.78
C LYS A 146 -3.16 15.26 13.97
N ILE A 147 -2.34 14.40 14.58
CA ILE A 147 -1.81 13.20 13.91
C ILE A 147 -2.94 12.23 13.54
N ARG A 148 -3.93 12.03 14.41
CA ARG A 148 -5.08 11.17 14.12
C ARG A 148 -5.95 11.74 13.02
N ASP A 149 -6.19 13.05 13.04
CA ASP A 149 -6.96 13.72 12.00
C ASP A 149 -6.28 13.59 10.62
N THR A 150 -4.95 13.51 10.61
CA THR A 150 -4.15 13.39 9.37
C THR A 150 -3.98 11.95 8.90
N TRP A 151 -3.66 11.04 9.81
CA TRP A 151 -3.14 9.70 9.50
C TRP A 151 -3.97 8.55 10.07
N THR A 152 -5.11 8.84 10.70
CA THR A 152 -5.98 7.86 11.37
C THR A 152 -5.22 6.98 12.39
N PHE A 153 -5.72 5.78 12.65
CA PHE A 153 -5.17 4.79 13.56
C PHE A 153 -4.46 3.66 12.84
N PHE A 154 -3.66 2.94 13.61
CA PHE A 154 -2.87 1.81 13.18
C PHE A 154 -3.16 0.62 14.09
N ALA A 155 -3.48 -0.53 13.49
CA ALA A 155 -3.71 -1.76 14.23
C ALA A 155 -2.41 -2.56 14.38
N ASN A 156 -2.25 -3.17 15.55
CA ASN A 156 -1.14 -4.06 15.80
C ASN A 156 -1.26 -5.37 14.99
N LYS A 157 -0.12 -5.88 14.57
CA LYS A 157 0.06 -7.24 14.04
C LYS A 157 0.16 -8.19 15.23
N PRO A 158 -0.81 -9.10 15.42
CA PRO A 158 -0.81 -9.97 16.59
C PRO A 158 0.44 -10.83 16.61
N HIS A 159 1.05 -11.00 17.79
CA HIS A 159 2.32 -11.71 18.03
C HIS A 159 3.61 -11.10 17.46
N TRP A 160 3.52 -10.01 16.67
CA TRP A 160 4.69 -9.26 16.21
C TRP A 160 5.45 -8.61 17.37
N ILE A 161 6.76 -8.47 17.23
CA ILE A 161 7.61 -7.86 18.26
C ILE A 161 7.91 -6.41 17.85
N TYR A 162 7.34 -5.47 18.60
CA TYR A 162 7.53 -4.05 18.39
C TYR A 162 8.59 -3.49 19.34
N SER A 163 9.86 -3.75 19.06
CA SER A 163 10.96 -3.38 19.96
C SER A 163 11.08 -1.87 20.23
N LYS A 164 10.63 -1.02 19.30
CA LYS A 164 10.64 0.44 19.41
C LYS A 164 9.33 1.07 19.89
N SER A 165 8.28 0.26 20.04
CA SER A 165 6.95 0.74 20.41
C SER A 165 6.86 0.98 21.93
N LYS A 166 6.60 2.23 22.32
CA LYS A 166 6.39 2.63 23.71
C LYS A 166 5.14 1.96 24.29
N VAL A 167 4.04 1.95 23.54
CA VAL A 167 2.79 1.29 23.95
C VAL A 167 3.01 -0.20 24.09
N TYR A 168 3.43 -0.91 23.04
CA TYR A 168 3.61 -2.37 23.10
C TYR A 168 4.53 -2.78 24.25
N ASN A 169 5.63 -2.05 24.47
CA ASN A 169 6.57 -2.40 25.53
C ASN A 169 6.04 -2.16 26.94
N SER A 170 5.03 -1.29 27.13
CA SER A 170 4.37 -1.10 28.43
C SER A 170 3.28 -2.14 28.72
N LEU A 171 2.93 -2.98 27.75
CA LEU A 171 1.87 -3.98 27.88
C LEU A 171 2.37 -5.27 28.53
N ASP A 172 1.49 -5.92 29.30
CA ASP A 172 1.69 -7.29 29.75
C ASP A 172 1.57 -8.30 28.59
N LYS A 173 1.80 -9.59 28.88
CA LYS A 173 1.80 -10.64 27.86
C LYS A 173 0.42 -10.84 27.22
N GLU A 174 -0.66 -10.71 27.98
CA GLU A 174 -2.02 -10.91 27.48
C GLU A 174 -2.43 -9.74 26.57
N GLN A 175 -2.17 -8.52 27.03
CA GLN A 175 -2.39 -7.28 26.29
C GLN A 175 -1.58 -7.21 25.00
N LYS A 176 -0.33 -7.67 24.99
CA LYS A 176 0.50 -7.74 23.75
C LYS A 176 -0.11 -8.62 22.67
N ASN A 177 -0.87 -9.64 23.06
CA ASN A 177 -1.54 -10.55 22.15
C ASN A 177 -2.98 -10.11 21.82
N SER A 178 -3.51 -9.09 22.52
CA SER A 178 -4.81 -8.52 22.21
C SER A 178 -4.73 -7.60 20.99
N ARG A 179 -5.89 -7.31 20.41
CA ARG A 179 -6.01 -6.34 19.32
C ARG A 179 -6.23 -4.97 19.89
N TYR A 180 -5.43 -4.01 19.45
CA TYR A 180 -5.56 -2.63 19.83
C TYR A 180 -5.13 -1.72 18.68
N LEU A 181 -5.55 -0.47 18.77
CA LEU A 181 -5.17 0.59 17.89
C LEU A 181 -4.22 1.56 18.59
N VAL A 182 -3.35 2.17 17.81
CA VAL A 182 -2.46 3.26 18.22
C VAL A 182 -2.53 4.39 17.19
N ASP A 183 -2.08 5.58 17.57
CA ASP A 183 -1.86 6.66 16.60
C ASP A 183 -0.49 6.51 15.90
N ALA A 184 -0.29 7.28 14.82
CA ALA A 184 0.92 7.17 14.00
C ALA A 184 2.22 7.47 14.77
N LEU A 185 2.16 8.20 15.90
CA LEU A 185 3.35 8.52 16.69
C LEU A 185 3.96 7.28 17.35
N GLU A 186 3.23 6.17 17.43
CA GLU A 186 3.79 4.90 17.89
C GLU A 186 4.95 4.41 17.01
N GLN A 187 4.96 4.83 15.75
CA GLN A 187 6.00 4.51 14.78
C GLN A 187 7.18 5.51 14.81
N GLU A 188 7.20 6.51 15.70
CA GLU A 188 8.16 7.64 15.63
C GLU A 188 9.62 7.18 15.72
N ASP A 189 9.87 6.22 16.61
CA ASP A 189 11.19 5.63 16.87
C ASP A 189 11.50 4.42 15.95
N GLU A 190 10.61 4.09 15.01
CA GLU A 190 10.85 3.06 13.99
C GLU A 190 11.69 3.59 12.83
N PRO A 191 12.49 2.72 12.16
CA PRO A 191 13.18 3.11 10.93
C PRO A 191 12.20 3.61 9.87
N ASP A 192 12.56 4.64 9.11
CA ASP A 192 11.63 5.28 8.16
C ASP A 192 11.07 4.32 7.11
N TYR A 193 11.89 3.37 6.62
CA TYR A 193 11.44 2.36 5.67
C TYR A 193 10.39 1.38 6.24
N GLN A 194 10.18 1.36 7.56
CA GLN A 194 9.18 0.53 8.25
C GLN A 194 7.90 1.30 8.58
N LYS A 195 7.89 2.63 8.41
CA LYS A 195 6.71 3.49 8.59
C LYS A 195 5.73 3.34 7.43
N PHE A 196 4.47 3.67 7.67
CA PHE A 196 3.37 3.57 6.71
C PHE A 196 3.54 4.39 5.42
N ILE A 197 4.32 5.48 5.46
CA ILE A 197 4.82 6.16 4.26
C ILE A 197 6.33 6.36 4.42
N SER A 198 7.09 6.11 3.35
CA SER A 198 8.52 6.38 3.29
C SER A 198 8.93 6.94 1.94
N ILE A 199 10.10 7.58 1.87
CA ILE A 199 10.70 7.97 0.59
C ILE A 199 11.72 6.92 0.14
N ILE A 200 11.72 6.61 -1.15
CA ILE A 200 12.64 5.67 -1.79
C ILE A 200 13.48 6.43 -2.81
N LYS A 201 14.78 6.54 -2.56
CA LYS A 201 15.69 7.32 -3.41
C LYS A 201 16.65 6.43 -4.19
N SER A 202 16.78 5.17 -3.80
CA SER A 202 17.73 4.22 -4.36
C SER A 202 17.19 2.79 -4.34
N GLU A 203 17.89 1.92 -5.07
CA GLU A 203 17.66 0.48 -5.01
C GLU A 203 17.83 -0.09 -3.61
N ASN A 204 18.76 0.45 -2.82
CA ASN A 204 18.97 0.00 -1.44
C ASN A 204 17.77 0.37 -0.56
N ASP A 205 17.26 1.60 -0.68
CA ASP A 205 16.04 2.02 0.04
C ASP A 205 14.85 1.15 -0.35
N LEU A 206 14.76 0.77 -1.63
CA LEU A 206 13.74 -0.14 -2.13
C LEU A 206 13.87 -1.53 -1.48
N LYS A 207 15.07 -2.12 -1.44
CA LYS A 207 15.29 -3.42 -0.77
C LYS A 207 14.87 -3.39 0.70
N MET A 208 15.25 -2.34 1.42
CA MET A 208 14.87 -2.15 2.83
C MET A 208 13.35 -2.03 2.97
N SER A 209 12.71 -1.19 2.15
CA SER A 209 11.27 -0.93 2.22
C SER A 209 10.41 -2.11 1.77
N LEU A 210 10.97 -2.98 0.92
CA LEU A 210 10.39 -4.27 0.56
C LEU A 210 10.68 -5.36 1.59
N ARG A 211 11.34 -5.06 2.72
CA ARG A 211 11.66 -6.04 3.79
C ARG A 211 12.57 -7.17 3.33
N LEU A 212 13.46 -6.90 2.38
CA LEU A 212 14.37 -7.89 1.81
C LEU A 212 15.75 -7.88 2.48
N SER A 213 15.94 -7.10 3.54
CA SER A 213 17.14 -7.14 4.35
C SER A 213 17.20 -8.43 5.19
N ASP A 214 18.39 -8.94 5.47
CA ASP A 214 18.56 -10.14 6.29
C ASP A 214 17.89 -10.00 7.67
N ASN A 215 17.97 -8.80 8.26
CA ASN A 215 17.34 -8.50 9.55
C ASN A 215 15.81 -8.54 9.46
N ASP A 216 15.20 -7.96 8.43
CA ASP A 216 13.75 -8.01 8.24
C ASP A 216 13.28 -9.44 7.93
N GLN A 217 14.02 -10.19 7.12
CA GLN A 217 13.70 -11.58 6.79
C GLN A 217 13.73 -12.46 8.04
N LYS A 218 14.74 -12.29 8.90
CA LYS A 218 14.82 -12.98 10.18
C LYS A 218 13.66 -12.61 11.11
N LEU A 219 13.31 -11.33 11.18
CA LEU A 219 12.18 -10.86 11.99
C LEU A 219 10.85 -11.49 11.52
N TYR A 220 10.65 -11.59 10.20
CA TYR A 220 9.50 -12.27 9.62
C TYR A 220 9.49 -13.78 9.91
N ASP A 221 10.64 -14.45 9.88
CA ASP A 221 10.73 -15.86 10.23
C ASP A 221 10.33 -16.10 11.68
N GLU A 222 10.89 -15.34 12.62
CA GLU A 222 10.56 -15.41 14.04
C GLU A 222 9.06 -15.14 14.26
N TYR A 223 8.51 -14.16 13.54
CA TYR A 223 7.10 -13.85 13.57
C TYR A 223 6.22 -15.03 13.11
N LEU A 224 6.52 -15.61 11.95
CA LEU A 224 5.74 -16.72 11.39
C LEU A 224 5.82 -17.97 12.28
N LEU A 225 7.00 -18.28 12.83
CA LEU A 225 7.18 -19.39 13.76
C LEU A 225 6.35 -19.22 15.04
N LYS A 226 6.30 -17.99 15.58
CA LYS A 226 5.55 -17.68 16.80
C LYS A 226 4.04 -17.68 16.58
N PHE A 227 3.57 -17.16 15.44
CA PHE A 227 2.13 -17.05 15.16
C PHE A 227 1.47 -18.42 14.94
N PHE A 228 2.16 -19.35 14.29
CA PHE A 228 1.59 -20.64 13.88
C PHE A 228 1.96 -21.81 14.81
N ASP A 229 2.27 -21.53 16.09
CA ASP A 229 2.63 -22.44 17.20
C ASP A 229 3.11 -23.85 16.79
N PHE A 230 4.43 -24.03 16.89
CA PHE A 230 5.22 -25.04 16.20
C PHE A 230 5.28 -26.40 16.89
N LYS A 231 4.13 -26.98 17.30
CA LYS A 231 4.14 -28.30 17.94
C LYS A 231 4.47 -29.48 17.00
N ASN A 232 4.38 -29.31 15.67
CA ASN A 232 4.74 -30.34 14.70
C ASN A 232 5.50 -29.70 13.52
N SER A 233 6.79 -30.03 13.41
CA SER A 233 7.78 -29.40 12.54
C SER A 233 7.29 -29.11 11.12
N LYS A 234 7.32 -27.83 10.71
CA LYS A 234 7.29 -27.44 9.30
C LYS A 234 8.47 -26.55 8.93
N ASN A 235 8.96 -26.76 7.72
CA ASN A 235 10.12 -26.06 7.18
C ASN A 235 9.82 -24.55 7.08
N ILE A 236 10.73 -23.68 7.55
CA ILE A 236 10.59 -22.21 7.41
C ILE A 236 10.37 -21.79 5.95
N LEU A 237 10.94 -22.52 5.00
CA LEU A 237 10.72 -22.30 3.57
C LEU A 237 9.24 -22.49 3.17
N GLU A 238 8.53 -23.46 3.77
CA GLU A 238 7.10 -23.67 3.54
C GLU A 238 6.28 -22.47 4.07
N LEU A 239 6.63 -21.96 5.26
CA LEU A 239 5.96 -20.79 5.83
C LEU A 239 6.19 -19.55 4.97
N ARG A 240 7.43 -19.31 4.55
CA ARG A 240 7.77 -18.19 3.67
C ARG A 240 6.95 -18.25 2.38
N HIS A 241 6.93 -19.40 1.71
CA HIS A 241 6.11 -19.59 0.50
C HIS A 241 4.61 -19.39 0.77
N LYS A 242 4.11 -19.81 1.95
CA LYS A 242 2.70 -19.70 2.32
C LYS A 242 2.29 -18.30 2.73
N PHE A 243 3.15 -17.49 3.32
CA PHE A 243 2.75 -16.24 3.98
C PHE A 243 3.47 -14.98 3.50
N LEU A 244 4.58 -15.10 2.77
CA LEU A 244 5.28 -13.96 2.15
C LEU A 244 4.94 -13.88 0.65
N PRO A 245 4.88 -12.68 0.06
CA PRO A 245 4.43 -12.49 -1.32
C PRO A 245 5.48 -12.84 -2.37
N TRP A 246 6.70 -13.16 -1.96
CA TRP A 246 7.84 -13.33 -2.85
C TRP A 246 7.71 -14.56 -3.74
N SER A 247 7.84 -14.34 -5.04
CA SER A 247 7.77 -15.37 -6.07
C SER A 247 8.66 -15.02 -7.26
N ASN A 248 8.70 -15.90 -8.27
CA ASN A 248 9.43 -15.63 -9.51
C ASN A 248 8.84 -14.46 -10.30
N THR A 249 7.57 -14.11 -10.10
CA THR A 249 6.90 -13.00 -10.80
C THR A 249 6.73 -11.76 -9.91
N PHE A 250 6.74 -11.94 -8.59
CA PHE A 250 6.67 -10.85 -7.62
C PHE A 250 7.93 -10.85 -6.74
N ASN A 251 8.93 -10.06 -7.15
CA ASN A 251 10.22 -9.97 -6.46
C ASN A 251 10.84 -8.57 -6.62
N PHE A 252 12.04 -8.39 -6.07
CA PHE A 252 12.77 -7.14 -6.12
C PHE A 252 12.94 -6.61 -7.55
N GLU A 253 13.39 -7.47 -8.48
CA GLU A 253 13.67 -7.06 -9.86
C GLU A 253 12.38 -6.66 -10.57
N SER A 254 11.30 -7.44 -10.46
CA SER A 254 10.03 -7.10 -11.13
C SER A 254 9.39 -5.80 -10.62
N ILE A 255 9.60 -5.45 -9.33
CA ILE A 255 9.18 -4.16 -8.78
C ILE A 255 10.12 -3.04 -9.23
N LYS A 256 11.45 -3.26 -9.14
CA LYS A 256 12.47 -2.28 -9.53
C LYS A 256 12.35 -1.86 -10.99
N ASP A 257 12.08 -2.79 -11.89
CA ASP A 257 11.97 -2.53 -13.34
C ASP A 257 10.83 -1.57 -13.71
N LYS A 258 9.89 -1.33 -12.78
CA LYS A 258 8.80 -0.36 -12.94
C LYS A 258 9.13 1.02 -12.40
N LEU A 259 10.30 1.17 -11.75
CA LEU A 259 10.76 2.40 -11.12
C LEU A 259 11.98 2.96 -11.88
N ASN A 260 12.07 4.29 -11.97
CA ASN A 260 13.16 5.00 -12.65
C ASN A 260 13.87 5.91 -11.66
N PHE A 261 14.78 5.33 -10.87
CA PHE A 261 15.55 6.06 -9.86
C PHE A 261 16.50 7.13 -10.41
N ASN A 262 16.76 7.14 -11.72
CA ASN A 262 17.53 8.20 -12.37
C ASN A 262 16.72 9.49 -12.53
N LYS A 263 15.39 9.38 -12.64
CA LYS A 263 14.48 10.52 -12.85
C LYS A 263 13.68 10.89 -11.61
N TYR A 264 13.39 9.92 -10.75
CA TYR A 264 12.46 10.10 -9.66
C TYR A 264 12.98 9.54 -8.34
N ASP A 265 12.55 10.18 -7.25
CA ASP A 265 12.36 9.53 -5.96
C ASP A 265 10.90 9.09 -5.86
N TYR A 266 10.59 8.19 -4.94
CA TYR A 266 9.21 7.68 -4.80
C TYR A 266 8.71 7.81 -3.38
N LEU A 267 7.54 8.43 -3.21
CA LEU A 267 6.76 8.28 -1.98
C LEU A 267 6.09 6.92 -2.02
N PHE A 268 6.46 6.04 -1.09
CA PHE A 268 5.91 4.70 -0.96
C PHE A 268 4.85 4.68 0.15
N ILE A 269 3.58 4.74 -0.23
CA ILE A 269 2.44 4.61 0.67
C ILE A 269 2.10 3.12 0.78
N LYS A 270 2.06 2.57 2.00
CA LYS A 270 2.08 1.13 2.22
C LYS A 270 0.77 0.60 2.80
N ASP A 271 0.45 -0.62 2.41
CA ASP A 271 -0.48 -1.52 3.10
C ASP A 271 -1.88 -0.91 3.33
N ILE A 272 -2.35 -0.08 2.39
CA ILE A 272 -3.70 0.47 2.45
C ILE A 272 -4.71 -0.67 2.28
N SER A 273 -5.59 -0.78 3.27
CA SER A 273 -6.67 -1.75 3.28
C SER A 273 -7.87 -1.19 4.02
N GLN A 274 -9.03 -1.77 3.74
CA GLN A 274 -10.22 -1.55 4.54
C GLN A 274 -10.23 -2.58 5.67
N TYR A 275 -9.94 -2.10 6.88
CA TYR A 275 -9.74 -2.98 8.03
C TYR A 275 -11.06 -3.52 8.61
N PHE A 276 -12.16 -2.78 8.47
CA PHE A 276 -13.46 -3.09 9.08
C PHE A 276 -14.61 -3.11 8.06
N ARG A 277 -14.51 -3.95 7.04
CA ARG A 277 -15.57 -4.11 6.01
C ARG A 277 -16.26 -5.45 6.03
N PHE A 278 -17.54 -5.49 5.68
CA PHE A 278 -18.14 -6.74 5.19
C PHE A 278 -17.25 -7.32 4.08
N ASN A 279 -16.86 -8.58 4.23
CA ASN A 279 -16.17 -9.25 3.14
C ASN A 279 -17.17 -9.36 1.99
N GLN A 280 -16.75 -8.99 0.80
CA GLN A 280 -17.43 -9.53 -0.38
C GLN A 280 -17.14 -11.03 -0.40
N SER A 281 -18.16 -11.84 -0.66
CA SER A 281 -18.06 -13.30 -0.64
C SER A 281 -16.96 -13.82 -1.57
N SER A 282 -16.61 -13.08 -2.62
CA SER A 282 -15.51 -13.43 -3.52
C SER A 282 -14.96 -12.22 -4.28
N ASP A 283 -13.63 -12.04 -4.22
CA ASP A 283 -12.89 -11.19 -5.15
C ASP A 283 -12.32 -12.07 -6.27
N TYR A 284 -12.24 -11.55 -7.49
CA TYR A 284 -11.74 -12.28 -8.68
C TYR A 284 -10.59 -11.53 -9.38
N LEU A 285 -10.57 -10.20 -9.29
CA LEU A 285 -9.59 -9.35 -9.95
C LEU A 285 -8.55 -8.84 -8.96
N LEU A 286 -7.28 -9.16 -9.21
CA LEU A 286 -6.19 -8.73 -8.35
C LEU A 286 -5.93 -7.23 -8.52
N GLU A 287 -6.06 -6.71 -9.73
CA GLU A 287 -5.85 -5.31 -10.12
C GLU A 287 -6.92 -4.32 -9.60
N GLY A 288 -8.08 -4.83 -9.19
CA GLY A 288 -9.22 -4.03 -8.74
C GLY A 288 -9.14 -3.52 -7.29
N TRP A 289 -10.26 -2.95 -6.83
CA TRP A 289 -10.44 -2.23 -5.58
C TRP A 289 -9.77 -0.85 -5.54
N LEU A 290 -8.73 -0.61 -4.75
CA LEU A 290 -8.24 0.76 -4.55
C LEU A 290 -7.29 1.20 -5.66
N GLU A 291 -7.53 2.38 -6.22
CA GLU A 291 -6.67 3.03 -7.22
C GLU A 291 -6.49 4.52 -6.90
N ILE A 292 -5.44 5.15 -7.43
CA ILE A 292 -5.27 6.61 -7.36
C ILE A 292 -6.02 7.24 -8.54
N SER A 293 -6.99 8.10 -8.24
CA SER A 293 -7.73 8.84 -9.26
C SER A 293 -6.98 10.10 -9.71
N LYS A 294 -6.29 10.75 -8.76
CA LYS A 294 -5.50 11.96 -8.91
C LYS A 294 -4.53 12.09 -7.74
N TYR A 295 -3.33 12.63 -7.95
CA TYR A 295 -2.43 13.01 -6.87
C TYR A 295 -1.64 14.29 -7.19
N LYS A 296 -1.13 14.96 -6.15
CA LYS A 296 -0.17 16.06 -6.25
C LYS A 296 0.69 16.03 -4.99
N ILE A 297 2.00 16.11 -5.16
CA ILE A 297 2.95 16.25 -4.05
C ILE A 297 3.39 17.70 -4.01
N ASP A 298 3.17 18.36 -2.88
CA ASP A 298 3.60 19.74 -2.63
C ASP A 298 4.71 19.72 -1.58
N GLU A 299 5.96 19.79 -2.04
CA GLU A 299 7.16 19.72 -1.21
C GLU A 299 7.35 20.95 -0.32
N ILE A 300 6.80 22.11 -0.73
CA ILE A 300 6.94 23.38 0.00
C ILE A 300 6.04 23.35 1.23
N THR A 301 4.77 22.96 1.03
CA THR A 301 3.78 22.87 2.11
C THR A 301 3.79 21.51 2.82
N LYS A 302 4.65 20.58 2.37
CA LYS A 302 4.72 19.19 2.84
C LYS A 302 3.34 18.51 2.83
N THR A 303 2.63 18.60 1.71
CA THR A 303 1.27 18.04 1.58
C THR A 303 1.19 17.03 0.44
N ILE A 304 0.66 15.85 0.74
CA ILE A 304 0.30 14.81 -0.21
C ILE A 304 -1.18 14.95 -0.51
N TYR A 305 -1.53 15.49 -1.68
CA TYR A 305 -2.89 15.46 -2.19
C TYR A 305 -3.13 14.15 -2.91
N VAL A 306 -4.14 13.40 -2.52
CA VAL A 306 -4.50 12.16 -3.19
C VAL A 306 -5.99 11.91 -3.09
N ASP A 307 -6.60 11.60 -4.23
CA ASP A 307 -7.94 11.10 -4.31
C ASP A 307 -7.92 9.64 -4.76
N TRP A 308 -8.81 8.87 -4.16
CA TRP A 308 -8.93 7.44 -4.39
C TRP A 308 -10.09 7.15 -5.33
N ASN A 309 -9.96 6.09 -6.13
CA ASN A 309 -11.06 5.50 -6.90
C ASN A 309 -11.23 4.04 -6.49
N ILE A 310 -12.47 3.54 -6.56
CA ILE A 310 -12.77 2.12 -6.39
C ILE A 310 -13.00 1.49 -7.77
N ALA A 311 -12.12 0.56 -8.14
CA ALA A 311 -12.25 -0.31 -9.30
C ALA A 311 -12.98 -1.61 -8.93
N PRO A 312 -13.72 -2.22 -9.87
CA PRO A 312 -14.42 -3.48 -9.62
C PRO A 312 -13.43 -4.59 -9.27
N THR A 313 -13.78 -5.42 -8.28
CA THR A 313 -13.04 -6.64 -7.92
C THR A 313 -13.66 -7.91 -8.51
N ILE A 314 -14.82 -7.78 -9.13
CA ILE A 314 -15.62 -8.87 -9.69
C ILE A 314 -15.90 -8.54 -11.17
N PRO A 315 -15.62 -9.46 -12.11
CA PRO A 315 -15.97 -9.31 -13.50
C PRO A 315 -17.47 -9.06 -13.71
N GLU A 316 -17.79 -8.32 -14.78
CA GLU A 316 -19.16 -8.15 -15.22
C GLU A 316 -19.84 -9.51 -15.46
N GLY A 317 -21.09 -9.64 -14.99
CA GLY A 317 -21.87 -10.86 -15.10
C GLY A 317 -21.69 -11.88 -13.96
N ILE A 318 -20.81 -11.62 -12.99
CA ILE A 318 -20.71 -12.43 -11.77
C ILE A 318 -21.43 -11.72 -10.63
N SER A 319 -22.43 -12.37 -10.04
CA SER A 319 -23.06 -11.90 -8.80
C SER A 319 -22.21 -12.32 -7.59
N SER A 320 -21.92 -11.38 -6.69
CA SER A 320 -21.36 -11.66 -5.37
C SER A 320 -22.34 -11.20 -4.30
N SER A 321 -22.55 -12.02 -3.28
CA SER A 321 -23.16 -11.55 -2.03
C SER A 321 -22.11 -10.81 -1.20
N ALA A 322 -22.53 -9.81 -0.44
CA ALA A 322 -21.75 -9.36 0.71
C ALA A 322 -22.00 -10.34 1.86
N ASP A 323 -20.95 -10.68 2.61
CA ASP A 323 -21.13 -11.36 3.89
C ASP A 323 -21.97 -10.46 4.79
N SER A 324 -22.93 -11.04 5.52
CA SER A 324 -23.76 -10.31 6.49
C SER A 324 -23.02 -9.97 7.78
N VAL A 325 -21.76 -10.42 7.90
CA VAL A 325 -20.92 -10.23 9.09
C VAL A 325 -19.63 -9.52 8.70
N ILE A 326 -19.35 -8.40 9.35
CA ILE A 326 -18.03 -7.77 9.25
C ILE A 326 -17.03 -8.74 9.89
N PRO A 327 -16.03 -9.24 9.15
CA PRO A 327 -15.02 -10.15 9.67
C PRO A 327 -14.27 -9.48 10.82
N THR A 328 -13.94 -10.29 11.80
CA THR A 328 -13.01 -9.91 12.87
C THR A 328 -11.59 -10.34 12.51
N SER A 329 -11.28 -10.81 11.30
CA SER A 329 -9.93 -11.20 10.89
C SER A 329 -9.12 -10.02 10.32
N LEU A 330 -7.81 -10.21 10.12
CA LEU A 330 -6.99 -9.28 9.35
C LEU A 330 -7.50 -9.19 7.90
N PRO A 331 -7.37 -8.03 7.22
CA PRO A 331 -7.80 -7.88 5.85
C PRO A 331 -7.09 -8.83 4.90
N LYS A 332 -7.80 -9.25 3.84
CA LYS A 332 -7.22 -10.11 2.80
C LYS A 332 -6.49 -9.33 1.72
N ARG A 333 -6.83 -8.06 1.50
CA ARG A 333 -6.37 -7.26 0.36
C ARG A 333 -5.60 -6.04 0.85
N PHE A 334 -4.39 -5.85 0.35
CA PHE A 334 -3.57 -4.68 0.64
C PHE A 334 -3.09 -4.04 -0.65
N HIS A 335 -3.05 -2.71 -0.66
CA HIS A 335 -2.54 -1.90 -1.74
C HIS A 335 -1.40 -1.01 -1.26
N SER A 336 -0.32 -0.97 -2.03
CA SER A 336 0.77 -0.03 -1.78
C SER A 336 1.08 0.72 -3.07
N PHE A 337 1.53 1.97 -2.95
CA PHE A 337 1.66 2.89 -4.07
C PHE A 337 3.03 3.56 -4.04
N PHE A 338 3.76 3.50 -5.15
CA PHE A 338 4.91 4.36 -5.39
C PHE A 338 4.46 5.54 -6.26
N ILE A 339 4.44 6.72 -5.65
CA ILE A 339 4.12 7.97 -6.32
C ILE A 339 5.44 8.65 -6.71
N PRO A 340 5.73 8.89 -8.00
CA PRO A 340 6.96 9.52 -8.42
C PRO A 340 6.99 10.99 -8.01
N VAL A 341 8.15 11.41 -7.52
CA VAL A 341 8.52 12.79 -7.23
C VAL A 341 9.81 13.07 -7.98
N GLU A 342 9.95 14.26 -8.57
CA GLU A 342 11.19 14.64 -9.27
C GLU A 342 12.41 14.44 -8.35
N LYS A 343 13.47 13.88 -8.92
CA LYS A 343 14.68 13.47 -8.18
C LYS A 343 15.20 14.59 -7.29
N GLY A 344 15.40 14.31 -6.00
CA GLY A 344 16.03 15.23 -5.06
C GLY A 344 15.15 16.38 -4.58
N LYS A 345 13.87 16.45 -4.97
CA LYS A 345 12.94 17.49 -4.48
C LYS A 345 12.63 17.38 -2.99
N ILE A 346 12.71 16.18 -2.42
CA ILE A 346 12.50 15.94 -1.00
C ILE A 346 13.83 15.52 -0.40
N SER A 347 14.57 16.49 0.18
CA SER A 347 15.87 16.24 0.80
C SER A 347 15.74 15.41 2.09
N ASP A 348 14.84 15.82 2.98
CA ASP A 348 14.57 15.16 4.25
C ASP A 348 13.09 14.82 4.36
N PHE A 349 12.80 13.54 4.59
CA PHE A 349 11.42 13.06 4.70
C PHE A 349 11.16 12.51 6.10
N ASN A 350 10.31 13.20 6.84
CA ASN A 350 9.71 12.70 8.07
C ASN A 350 8.19 12.74 7.90
N VAL A 351 7.52 11.60 7.85
CA VAL A 351 6.08 11.51 7.57
C VAL A 351 5.22 12.35 8.52
N TYR A 352 5.66 12.59 9.77
CA TYR A 352 4.90 13.38 10.75
C TYR A 352 4.94 14.88 10.51
N ASP A 353 5.85 15.36 9.64
CA ASP A 353 5.89 16.74 9.19
C ASP A 353 4.96 16.99 7.99
N TRP A 354 4.41 15.92 7.41
CA TRP A 354 3.58 15.98 6.22
C TRP A 354 2.10 15.88 6.56
N ASN A 355 1.26 16.38 5.65
CA ASN A 355 -0.18 16.20 5.69
C ASN A 355 -0.65 15.38 4.50
N MET A 356 -1.82 14.76 4.64
CA MET A 356 -2.52 14.09 3.55
C MET A 356 -3.90 14.71 3.40
N LYS A 357 -4.28 15.06 2.17
CA LYS A 357 -5.53 15.75 1.87
C LYS A 357 -6.18 15.24 0.59
N HIS A 358 -7.50 15.40 0.51
CA HIS A 358 -8.22 15.34 -0.74
C HIS A 358 -8.01 16.64 -1.55
N PHE A 359 -8.28 16.58 -2.85
CA PHE A 359 -8.36 17.82 -3.63
C PHE A 359 -9.63 18.58 -3.24
N GLU A 360 -9.49 19.88 -3.01
CA GLU A 360 -10.62 20.80 -2.78
C GLU A 360 -11.39 21.10 -4.07
#